data_AF-A0A930HRM5-F1
#
_entry.id   AF-A0A930HRM5-F1
#
_cell.length_a   1.000
_cell.length_b   1.000
_cell.length_c   1.000
_cell.angle_alpha   90.00
_cell.angle_beta   90.00
_cell.angle_gamma   90.00
#
_symmetry.space_group_name_H-M   'P 1'
#
loop_
_entity.id
_entity.type
_entity.pdbx_description
1 polymer ?
#
loop_
_entity_poly.entity_id
_entity_poly.type
_entity_poly.pdbx_seq_one_letter_code
_entity_poly.pdbx_strand_id
1 'polypeptide(L)'
;DPDHLVRPTDPLPIVVDEAEIRELFPTDDRLENYRALNKAVREIGLNIPPLVNAYMALSPEMRVFGTAINEDFGHVEETGILIAIDEIIPDKRVRHIETFDPDKAQSDLLWTNISRRVRLVKS
;
A
#
# COMPACT_ATOMS: atom_id res chain seq x y z
N ASP A 1 6.87 -10.89 8.39
CA ASP A 1 7.40 -11.65 7.25
C ASP A 1 7.79 -13.10 7.63
N PRO A 2 6.82 -14.03 7.70
CA PRO A 2 7.07 -15.43 8.08
C PRO A 2 7.97 -16.18 7.11
N ASP A 3 7.90 -15.84 5.82
CA ASP A 3 8.63 -16.54 4.75
C ASP A 3 10.02 -15.93 4.48
N HIS A 4 10.36 -14.84 5.16
CA HIS A 4 11.67 -14.17 5.06
C HIS A 4 12.01 -13.70 3.64
N LEU A 5 11.03 -13.18 2.91
CA LEU A 5 11.19 -12.75 1.52
C LEU A 5 12.06 -11.50 1.40
N VAL A 6 11.94 -10.57 2.33
CA VAL A 6 12.66 -9.29 2.33
C VAL A 6 12.96 -8.88 3.76
N ARG A 7 14.19 -8.40 4.01
CA ARG A 7 14.58 -7.82 5.30
C ARG A 7 15.45 -6.59 5.07
N PRO A 8 15.31 -5.54 5.90
CA PRO A 8 16.21 -4.40 5.82
C PRO A 8 17.62 -4.80 6.22
N THR A 9 18.63 -4.21 5.57
CA THR A 9 20.04 -4.47 5.87
C THR A 9 20.42 -4.00 7.27
N ASP A 10 19.94 -2.81 7.65
CA ASP A 10 20.05 -2.26 8.99
C ASP A 10 18.64 -1.89 9.49
N PRO A 11 17.95 -2.82 10.18
CA PRO A 11 16.57 -2.62 10.59
C PRO A 11 16.47 -1.66 11.77
N LEU A 12 15.53 -0.71 11.68
CA LEU A 12 15.15 0.13 12.80
C LEU A 12 14.34 -0.72 13.81
N PRO A 13 14.81 -0.87 15.06
CA PRO A 13 14.13 -1.69 16.04
C PRO A 13 12.82 -1.03 16.49
N ILE A 14 11.70 -1.71 16.25
CA ILE A 14 10.41 -1.33 16.79
C ILE A 14 10.27 -1.99 18.17
N VAL A 15 10.41 -1.20 19.22
CA VAL A 15 10.22 -1.66 20.60
C VAL A 15 8.80 -1.31 21.03
N VAL A 16 7.99 -2.33 21.26
CA VAL A 16 6.62 -2.20 21.77
C VAL A 16 6.44 -3.07 23.01
N ASP A 17 5.67 -2.58 23.98
CA ASP A 17 5.26 -3.40 25.12
C ASP A 17 4.09 -4.29 24.68
N GLU A 18 4.29 -5.60 24.71
CA GLU A 18 3.23 -6.55 24.32
C GLU A 18 1.99 -6.45 25.23
N ALA A 19 2.13 -6.02 26.49
CA ALA A 19 0.99 -5.79 27.37
C ALA A 19 0.15 -4.61 26.89
N GLU A 20 0.81 -3.50 26.52
CA GLU A 20 0.16 -2.31 25.98
C GLU A 20 -0.53 -2.61 24.63
N ILE A 21 0.13 -3.38 23.76
CA ILE A 21 -0.46 -3.81 22.49
C ILE A 21 -1.71 -4.67 22.69
N ARG A 22 -1.69 -5.63 23.63
CA ARG A 22 -2.86 -6.47 23.94
C ARG A 22 -3.99 -5.66 24.59
N GLU A 23 -3.67 -4.66 25.39
CA GLU A 23 -4.66 -3.75 25.98
C GLU A 23 -5.30 -2.87 24.90
N LEU A 24 -4.51 -2.37 23.95
CA LEU A 24 -4.99 -1.51 22.87
C LEU A 24 -5.80 -2.28 21.81
N PHE A 25 -5.49 -3.56 21.58
CA PHE A 25 -6.13 -4.42 20.58
C PHE A 25 -6.68 -5.71 21.23
N PRO A 26 -7.81 -5.61 21.96
CA PRO A 26 -8.35 -6.74 22.73
C PRO A 26 -9.13 -7.74 21.88
N THR A 27 -9.45 -7.43 20.63
CA THR A 27 -10.22 -8.29 19.72
C THR A 27 -9.41 -8.62 18.47
N ASP A 28 -9.84 -9.61 17.71
CA ASP A 28 -9.27 -9.92 16.38
C ASP A 28 -10.00 -9.14 15.26
N ASP A 29 -10.94 -8.23 15.59
CA ASP A 29 -11.66 -7.45 14.59
C ASP A 29 -10.82 -6.28 14.11
N ARG A 30 -10.45 -6.33 12.82
CA ARG A 30 -9.59 -5.33 12.18
C ARG A 30 -10.17 -3.92 12.22
N LEU A 31 -11.49 -3.76 12.09
CA LEU A 31 -12.13 -2.45 12.05
C LEU A 31 -12.20 -1.82 13.44
N GLU A 32 -12.51 -2.62 14.45
CA GLU A 32 -12.50 -2.24 15.86
C GLU A 32 -11.09 -1.83 16.31
N ASN A 33 -10.09 -2.67 16.03
CA ASN A 33 -8.69 -2.37 16.33
C ASN A 33 -8.20 -1.12 15.61
N TYR A 34 -8.57 -0.92 14.34
CA TYR A 34 -8.23 0.30 13.62
C TYR A 34 -8.86 1.56 14.24
N ARG A 35 -10.10 1.47 14.76
CA ARG A 35 -10.73 2.58 15.51
C ARG A 35 -10.02 2.86 16.82
N ALA A 36 -9.61 1.82 17.55
CA ALA A 36 -8.83 1.95 18.79
C ALA A 36 -7.49 2.63 18.53
N LEU A 37 -6.75 2.18 17.50
CA LEU A 37 -5.50 2.83 17.07
C LEU A 37 -5.71 4.30 16.73
N ASN A 38 -6.74 4.62 15.93
CA ASN A 38 -7.02 5.98 15.52
C ASN A 38 -7.32 6.90 16.72
N LYS A 39 -8.04 6.37 17.73
CA LYS A 39 -8.31 7.07 18.98
C LYS A 39 -7.01 7.33 19.76
N ALA A 40 -6.19 6.31 19.98
CA ALA A 40 -4.92 6.43 20.73
C ALA A 40 -3.95 7.41 20.06
N VAL A 41 -3.79 7.33 18.72
CA VAL A 41 -2.95 8.26 17.95
C VAL A 41 -3.42 9.71 18.09
N ARG A 42 -4.74 9.94 18.13
CA ARG A 42 -5.31 11.28 18.34
C ARG A 42 -5.12 11.80 19.75
N GLU A 43 -5.18 10.92 20.75
CA GLU A 43 -4.97 11.30 22.16
C GLU A 43 -3.55 11.82 22.41
N ILE A 44 -2.55 11.31 21.67
CA ILE A 44 -1.17 11.82 21.69
C ILE A 44 -0.94 13.02 20.75
N GLY A 45 -2.00 13.58 20.16
CA GLY A 45 -1.94 14.77 19.32
C GLY A 45 -1.46 14.53 17.87
N LEU A 46 -1.40 13.27 17.44
CA LEU A 46 -1.02 12.88 16.09
C LEU A 46 -2.25 12.48 15.26
N ASN A 47 -2.07 12.36 13.95
CA ASN A 47 -3.10 11.86 13.05
C ASN A 47 -2.53 10.82 12.11
N ILE A 48 -3.29 9.76 11.87
CA ILE A 48 -2.94 8.74 10.88
C ILE A 48 -3.00 9.39 9.47
N PRO A 49 -1.91 9.36 8.70
CA PRO A 49 -1.89 9.92 7.35
C PRO A 49 -2.93 9.25 6.43
N PRO A 50 -3.58 10.00 5.52
CA PRO A 50 -4.57 9.44 4.59
C PRO A 50 -4.05 8.27 3.75
N LEU A 51 -2.74 8.27 3.46
CA LEU A 51 -2.09 7.24 2.67
C LEU A 51 -2.15 5.86 3.35
N VAL A 52 -1.98 5.80 4.67
CA VAL A 52 -2.11 4.56 5.45
C VAL A 52 -3.52 3.98 5.29
N ASN A 53 -4.54 4.84 5.33
CA ASN A 53 -5.93 4.44 5.17
C ASN A 53 -6.21 3.90 3.77
N ALA A 54 -5.55 4.46 2.75
CA ALA A 54 -5.63 3.97 1.40
C ALA A 54 -5.13 2.52 1.31
N TYR A 55 -3.95 2.22 1.86
CA TYR A 55 -3.41 0.85 1.86
C TYR A 55 -4.30 -0.13 2.63
N MET A 56 -4.76 0.25 3.82
CA MET A 56 -5.64 -0.60 4.65
C MET A 56 -7.00 -0.88 3.99
N ALA A 57 -7.48 0.02 3.12
CA ALA A 57 -8.70 -0.15 2.36
C ALA A 57 -8.49 -0.93 1.05
N LEU A 58 -7.25 -1.09 0.57
CA LEU A 58 -6.94 -1.84 -0.65
C LEU A 58 -6.93 -3.35 -0.39
N SER A 59 -6.25 -3.79 0.67
CA SER A 59 -6.15 -5.20 1.03
C SER A 59 -6.08 -5.39 2.54
N PRO A 60 -6.80 -6.36 3.12
CA PRO A 60 -6.65 -6.74 4.52
C PRO A 60 -5.39 -7.57 4.79
N GLU A 61 -4.79 -8.21 3.78
CA GLU A 61 -3.69 -9.18 3.91
C GLU A 61 -2.30 -8.59 3.57
N MET A 62 -2.18 -7.26 3.60
CA MET A 62 -0.92 -6.56 3.33
C MET A 62 0.22 -7.08 4.24
N ARG A 63 1.36 -7.40 3.62
CA ARG A 63 2.57 -7.82 4.33
C ARG A 63 3.49 -6.63 4.60
N VAL A 64 4.13 -6.62 5.76
CA VAL A 64 5.13 -5.63 6.18
C VAL A 64 6.48 -6.33 6.41
N PHE A 65 7.56 -5.72 5.91
CA PHE A 65 8.92 -6.27 5.92
C PHE A 65 9.88 -5.51 6.85
N GLY A 66 9.33 -4.70 7.74
CA GLY A 66 10.11 -3.86 8.66
C GLY A 66 10.48 -2.51 8.08
N THR A 67 11.20 -1.75 8.90
CA THR A 67 11.53 -0.35 8.65
C THR A 67 13.05 -0.17 8.74
N ALA A 68 13.61 0.69 7.90
CA ALA A 68 15.01 1.10 7.96
C ALA A 68 15.12 2.61 7.72
N ILE A 69 16.30 3.17 8.01
CA ILE A 69 16.62 4.55 7.64
C ILE A 69 17.18 4.57 6.22
N ASN A 70 16.60 5.38 5.36
CA ASN A 70 17.13 5.64 4.04
C ASN A 70 18.12 6.82 4.09
N GLU A 71 19.40 6.48 4.24
CA GLU A 71 20.52 7.43 4.30
C GLU A 71 20.64 8.27 3.00
N ASP A 72 20.35 7.67 1.85
CA ASP A 72 20.47 8.30 0.53
C ASP A 72 19.29 9.25 0.23
N PHE A 73 18.20 9.14 0.99
CA PHE A 73 17.00 9.94 0.83
C PHE A 73 16.71 10.79 2.08
N GLY A 74 17.74 11.43 2.62
CA GLY A 74 17.59 12.44 3.67
C GLY A 74 17.28 11.87 5.06
N HIS A 75 17.74 10.64 5.34
CA HIS A 75 17.57 9.94 6.62
C HIS A 75 16.10 9.78 7.04
N VAL A 76 15.23 9.52 6.07
CA VAL A 76 13.82 9.24 6.36
C VAL A 76 13.62 7.78 6.74
N GLU A 77 12.60 7.51 7.55
CA GLU A 77 12.14 6.15 7.83
C GLU A 77 11.44 5.57 6.60
N GLU A 78 11.87 4.40 6.14
CA GLU A 78 11.31 3.68 5.00
C GLU A 78 10.81 2.31 5.45
N THR A 79 9.54 2.00 5.16
CA THR A 79 8.91 0.73 5.52
C THR A 79 8.53 -0.05 4.27
N GLY A 80 9.04 -1.27 4.16
CA GLY A 80 8.70 -2.16 3.04
C GLY A 80 7.32 -2.79 3.24
N ILE A 81 6.43 -2.61 2.26
CA ILE A 81 5.12 -3.27 2.22
C ILE A 81 4.92 -4.04 0.91
N LEU A 82 4.17 -5.15 0.95
CA LEU A 82 3.72 -5.90 -0.22
C LEU A 82 2.23 -6.11 -0.14
N ILE A 83 1.54 -5.79 -1.23
CA ILE A 83 0.12 -6.04 -1.43
C ILE A 83 0.00 -6.91 -2.67
N ALA A 84 -0.48 -8.14 -2.51
CA ALA A 84 -0.72 -9.00 -3.66
C ALA A 84 -1.98 -8.54 -4.41
N ILE A 85 -1.96 -8.56 -5.74
CA ILE A 85 -3.04 -8.01 -6.57
C ILE A 85 -4.34 -8.81 -6.38
N ASP A 86 -4.22 -10.12 -6.23
CA ASP A 86 -5.32 -11.04 -5.97
C ASP A 86 -5.97 -10.83 -4.60
N GLU A 87 -5.23 -10.31 -3.63
CA GLU A 87 -5.69 -9.93 -2.29
C GLU A 87 -6.30 -8.51 -2.23
N ILE A 88 -6.28 -7.76 -3.33
CA ILE A 88 -6.98 -6.47 -3.42
C ILE A 88 -8.48 -6.75 -3.49
N ILE A 89 -9.26 -6.00 -2.70
CA ILE A 89 -10.71 -6.13 -2.65
C ILE A 89 -11.29 -6.08 -4.08
N PRO A 90 -12.14 -7.05 -4.50
CA PRO A 90 -12.58 -7.19 -5.89
C PRO A 90 -13.15 -5.91 -6.49
N ASP A 91 -13.95 -5.20 -5.70
CA ASP A 91 -14.53 -3.90 -6.03
C ASP A 91 -13.51 -2.84 -6.45
N LYS A 92 -12.31 -2.87 -5.88
CA LYS A 92 -11.19 -1.97 -6.22
C LYS A 92 -10.37 -2.54 -7.38
N ARG A 93 -10.17 -3.85 -7.41
CA ARG A 93 -9.46 -4.55 -8.47
C ARG A 93 -10.14 -4.39 -9.83
N VAL A 94 -11.46 -4.62 -9.91
CA VAL A 94 -12.26 -4.45 -11.14
C VAL A 94 -12.18 -3.02 -11.66
N ARG A 95 -12.31 -2.02 -10.77
CA ARG A 95 -12.37 -0.61 -11.17
C ARG A 95 -11.02 -0.03 -11.60
N HIS A 96 -9.91 -0.52 -11.04
CA HIS A 96 -8.61 0.14 -11.19
C HIS A 96 -7.51 -0.73 -11.81
N ILE A 97 -7.70 -2.05 -11.86
CA ILE A 97 -6.68 -3.01 -12.32
C ILE A 97 -7.20 -3.79 -13.53
N GLU A 98 -8.39 -4.38 -13.45
CA GLU A 98 -8.92 -5.22 -14.54
C GLU A 98 -9.36 -4.40 -15.77
N THR A 99 -9.49 -3.08 -15.65
CA THR A 99 -9.69 -2.17 -16.79
C THR A 99 -8.40 -1.94 -17.59
N PHE A 100 -7.24 -2.27 -17.02
CA PHE A 100 -5.96 -2.19 -17.70
C PHE A 100 -5.74 -3.46 -18.54
N ASP A 101 -6.12 -3.37 -19.81
CA ASP A 101 -5.82 -4.39 -20.82
C ASP A 101 -4.52 -4.00 -21.55
N PRO A 102 -3.39 -4.69 -21.30
CA PRO A 102 -2.11 -4.35 -21.89
C PRO A 102 -2.12 -4.48 -23.42
N ASP A 103 -2.91 -5.40 -23.98
CA ASP A 103 -3.04 -5.61 -25.42
C ASP A 103 -3.85 -4.48 -26.07
N LYS A 104 -4.87 -3.99 -25.37
CA LYS A 104 -5.65 -2.83 -25.80
C LYS A 104 -4.83 -1.54 -25.77
N ALA A 105 -4.04 -1.32 -24.72
CA ALA A 105 -3.16 -0.16 -24.63
C ALA A 105 -2.10 -0.14 -25.76
N GLN A 106 -1.54 -1.31 -26.10
CA GLN A 106 -0.59 -1.44 -27.20
C GLN A 106 -1.27 -1.27 -28.57
N SER A 107 -2.49 -1.79 -28.72
CA SER A 107 -3.32 -1.62 -29.92
C SER A 107 -3.74 -0.16 -30.15
N ASP A 108 -4.10 0.57 -29.09
CA ASP A 108 -4.46 1.98 -29.15
C ASP A 108 -3.24 2.86 -29.50
N LEU A 109 -2.06 2.52 -28.99
CA LEU A 109 -0.78 3.15 -29.37
C LEU A 109 -0.42 2.90 -30.84
N LEU A 110 -0.55 1.64 -31.29
CA LEU A 110 -0.35 1.26 -32.69
C LEU A 110 -1.31 2.00 -33.61
N TRP A 111 -2.60 2.04 -33.27
CA TRP A 111 -3.62 2.76 -34.03
C TRP A 111 -3.32 4.26 -34.07
N THR A 112 -3.02 4.87 -32.93
CA THR A 112 -2.64 6.29 -32.86
C THR A 112 -1.44 6.63 -33.76
N ASN A 113 -0.43 5.75 -33.78
CA ASN A 113 0.76 5.92 -34.60
C ASN A 113 0.46 5.75 -36.10
N ILE A 114 -0.38 4.77 -36.45
CA ILE A 114 -0.85 4.56 -37.83
C ILE A 114 -1.70 5.75 -38.30
N SER A 115 -2.66 6.21 -37.50
CA SER A 115 -3.54 7.33 -37.85
C SER A 115 -2.78 8.65 -38.04
N ARG A 116 -1.74 8.92 -37.23
CA ARG A 116 -0.83 10.06 -37.44
C ARG A 116 -0.05 9.94 -38.74
N ARG A 117 0.50 8.75 -39.02
CA ARG A 117 1.34 8.51 -40.21
C ARG A 117 0.54 8.54 -41.51
N VAL A 118 -0.75 8.19 -41.47
CA VAL A 118 -1.66 8.19 -42.62
C VAL A 118 -2.47 9.50 -42.74
N ARG A 119 -2.25 10.51 -41.88
CA ARG A 119 -3.01 11.78 -41.82
C ARG A 119 -4.54 11.60 -41.74
N LEU A 120 -4.99 10.56 -41.03
CA LEU A 120 -6.42 10.35 -40.78
C LEU A 120 -6.97 11.24 -39.67
N VAL A 121 -6.11 11.87 -38.87
CA VAL A 121 -6.50 12.88 -37.88
C VAL A 121 -6.19 14.26 -38.45
N LYS A 122 -7.22 15.09 -38.66
CA LYS A 122 -7.08 16.50 -39.03
C LYS A 122 -6.56 17.31 -37.82
N SER A 123 -5.77 18.35 -38.12
CA SER A 123 -5.45 19.45 -37.19
C SER A 123 -6.70 20.00 -36.51
#